data_AF-A0A1L1PG06-F1
#
_entry.id   AF-A0A1L1PG06-F1
#
_cell.length_a   1.000
_cell.length_b   1.000
_cell.length_c   1.000
_cell.angle_alpha   90.00
_cell.angle_beta   90.00
_cell.angle_gamma   90.00
#
_symmetry.space_group_name_H-M   'P 1'
#
loop_
_entity.id
_entity.type
_entity.pdbx_description
1 polymer ?
#
loop_
_entity_poly.entity_id
_entity_poly.type
_entity_poly.pdbx_seq_one_letter_code
_entity_poly.pdbx_strand_id
1 'polypeptide(L)'
;MSIISLLPGDDSDTLCKRYASEVSRYFSEPSGASLPLAQVPLENVFRVLEMYRYDAFADEHRKGVLALEAGEPDYLHPGGFKDWYVNIKEALERTKTEVFGSVDKEQVVSTLQDSLRQLVTGKLDTAIDDRCHLFFRRFSEQLPTS
;
A
#
# COMPACT_ATOMS: atom_id res chain seq x y z
N MET A 1 -9.98 -0.93 -19.66
CA MET A 1 -8.56 -1.23 -19.44
C MET A 1 -7.89 0.08 -19.05
N SER A 2 -7.39 0.22 -17.82
CA SER A 2 -6.54 1.36 -17.44
C SER A 2 -5.09 0.94 -17.55
N ILE A 3 -4.38 1.57 -18.48
CA ILE A 3 -2.93 1.59 -18.50
C ILE A 3 -2.51 2.42 -17.29
N ILE A 4 -1.73 1.85 -16.38
CA ILE A 4 -1.13 2.58 -15.27
C ILE A 4 -0.08 3.50 -15.89
N SER A 5 -0.50 4.68 -16.32
CA SER A 5 0.43 5.76 -16.65
C SER A 5 0.90 6.37 -15.35
N LEU A 6 2.14 6.04 -14.97
CA LEU A 6 2.89 6.80 -13.98
C LEU A 6 3.12 8.19 -14.58
N LEU A 7 2.36 9.18 -14.13
CA LEU A 7 2.56 10.56 -14.58
C LEU A 7 3.73 11.16 -13.80
N PRO A 8 4.66 11.88 -14.45
CA PRO A 8 5.67 12.65 -13.74
C PRO A 8 4.98 13.65 -12.81
N GLY A 9 4.99 13.38 -11.50
CA GLY A 9 4.30 14.20 -10.50
C GLY A 9 3.27 13.47 -9.63
N ASP A 10 2.98 12.19 -9.86
CA ASP A 10 2.17 11.41 -8.91
C ASP A 10 2.93 11.34 -7.55
N ASP A 11 2.33 11.89 -6.49
CA ASP A 11 2.89 11.82 -5.14
C ASP A 11 2.67 10.44 -4.50
N SER A 12 3.43 10.15 -3.45
CA SER A 12 3.36 8.87 -2.73
C SER A 12 1.93 8.54 -2.26
N ASP A 13 1.16 9.54 -1.84
CA ASP A 13 -0.23 9.36 -1.39
C ASP A 13 -1.11 8.87 -2.54
N THR A 14 -1.01 9.50 -3.72
CA THR A 14 -1.76 9.13 -4.93
C THR A 14 -1.40 7.73 -5.40
N LEU A 15 -0.12 7.38 -5.43
CA LEU A 15 0.33 6.03 -5.81
C LEU A 15 -0.14 4.99 -4.80
N CYS A 16 -0.01 5.28 -3.50
CA CYS A 16 -0.45 4.37 -2.43
C CYS A 16 -1.95 4.11 -2.52
N LYS A 17 -2.73 5.17 -2.74
CA LYS A 17 -4.19 5.09 -2.92
C LYS A 17 -4.58 4.24 -4.11
N ARG A 18 -3.94 4.45 -5.27
CA ARG A 18 -4.18 3.66 -6.48
C ARG A 18 -3.84 2.19 -6.25
N TYR A 19 -2.68 1.88 -5.65
CA TYR A 19 -2.29 0.50 -5.40
C TYR A 19 -3.18 -0.18 -4.36
N ALA A 20 -3.56 0.50 -3.28
CA ALA A 20 -4.52 -0.02 -2.30
C ALA A 20 -5.88 -0.32 -2.95
N SER A 21 -6.37 0.57 -3.82
CA SER A 21 -7.61 0.35 -4.56
C SER A 21 -7.52 -0.84 -5.53
N GLU A 22 -6.40 -1.02 -6.24
CA GLU A 22 -6.19 -2.17 -7.12
C GLU A 22 -6.10 -3.48 -6.34
N VAL A 23 -5.37 -3.48 -5.22
CA VAL A 23 -5.28 -4.64 -4.32
C VAL A 23 -6.66 -5.02 -3.77
N SER A 24 -7.46 -4.04 -3.33
CA SER A 24 -8.86 -4.25 -2.93
C SER A 24 -9.67 -4.92 -4.04
N ARG A 25 -9.49 -4.49 -5.29
CA ARG A 25 -10.18 -5.09 -6.45
C ARG A 25 -9.77 -6.54 -6.67
N TYR A 26 -8.51 -6.89 -6.46
CA TYR A 26 -8.03 -8.26 -6.60
C TYR A 26 -8.67 -9.22 -5.59
N PHE A 27 -9.02 -8.79 -4.39
CA PHE A 27 -9.80 -9.62 -3.47
C PHE A 27 -11.20 -9.93 -4.02
N SER A 28 -11.84 -8.99 -4.73
CA SER A 28 -13.12 -9.22 -5.42
C SER A 28 -12.99 -10.00 -6.74
N GLU A 29 -11.87 -9.85 -7.44
CA GLU A 29 -11.56 -10.49 -8.73
C GLU A 29 -10.16 -11.13 -8.69
N PRO A 30 -10.00 -12.30 -8.05
CA PRO A 30 -8.68 -12.90 -7.78
C PRO A 30 -7.88 -13.28 -9.03
N SER A 31 -8.56 -13.52 -10.15
CA SER A 31 -7.92 -13.79 -11.45
C SER A 31 -7.00 -12.63 -11.89
N GLY A 32 -7.30 -11.40 -11.48
CA GLY A 32 -6.47 -10.23 -11.76
C GLY A 32 -5.11 -10.24 -11.04
N ALA A 33 -5.03 -10.87 -9.86
CA ALA A 33 -3.83 -10.88 -9.02
C ALA A 33 -2.68 -11.73 -9.59
N SER A 34 -2.99 -12.70 -10.45
CA SER A 34 -2.00 -13.57 -11.10
C SER A 34 -1.38 -12.97 -12.35
N LEU A 35 -1.87 -11.81 -12.81
CA LEU A 35 -1.36 -11.14 -14.01
C LEU A 35 -0.02 -10.44 -13.69
N PRO A 36 0.95 -10.41 -14.62
CA PRO A 36 2.21 -9.69 -14.42
C PRO A 36 2.03 -8.22 -14.04
N LEU A 37 0.97 -7.58 -14.53
CA LEU A 37 0.64 -6.18 -14.23
C LEU A 37 0.21 -5.95 -12.76
N ALA A 38 -0.24 -6.99 -12.05
CA ALA A 38 -0.61 -6.91 -10.64
C ALA A 38 0.61 -6.92 -9.71
N GLN A 39 1.79 -7.33 -10.20
CA GLN A 39 3.00 -7.44 -9.41
C GLN A 39 3.39 -6.10 -8.79
N VAL A 40 3.36 -5.01 -9.56
CA VAL A 40 3.77 -3.69 -9.10
C VAL A 40 2.88 -3.19 -7.94
N PRO A 41 1.53 -3.15 -8.06
CA PRO A 41 0.67 -2.80 -6.92
C PRO A 41 0.87 -3.69 -5.69
N LEU A 42 1.00 -5.01 -5.88
CA LEU A 42 1.11 -5.97 -4.79
C LEU A 42 2.42 -5.81 -4.01
N GLU A 43 3.56 -5.71 -4.70
CA GLU A 43 4.87 -5.51 -4.07
C GLU A 43 4.96 -4.18 -3.33
N ASN A 44 4.42 -3.12 -3.92
CA ASN A 44 4.42 -1.80 -3.31
C ASN A 44 3.57 -1.73 -2.04
N VAL A 45 2.38 -2.33 -2.06
CA VAL A 45 1.54 -2.43 -0.86
C VAL A 45 2.19 -3.33 0.19
N PHE A 46 2.80 -4.44 -0.22
CA PHE A 46 3.54 -5.31 0.70
C PHE A 46 4.66 -4.55 1.42
N ARG A 47 5.44 -3.75 0.68
CA ARG A 47 6.51 -2.92 1.23
C ARG A 47 5.97 -1.85 2.18
N VAL A 48 4.85 -1.21 1.85
CA VAL A 48 4.18 -0.26 2.77
C VAL A 48 3.79 -0.91 4.08
N LEU A 49 3.28 -2.14 4.04
CA LEU A 49 2.95 -2.91 5.25
C LEU A 49 4.20 -3.26 6.05
N GLU A 50 5.33 -3.61 5.41
CA GLU A 50 6.59 -3.87 6.11
C GLU A 50 7.15 -2.62 6.80
N MET A 51 7.15 -1.47 6.12
CA MET A 51 7.58 -0.22 6.73
C MET A 51 6.69 0.17 7.91
N TYR A 52 5.39 -0.06 7.80
CA TYR A 52 4.44 0.15 8.88
C TYR A 52 4.67 -0.77 10.08
N ARG A 53 5.01 -2.04 9.81
CA ARG A 53 5.37 -3.02 10.84
C ARG A 53 6.53 -2.52 11.71
N TYR A 54 7.59 -2.05 11.07
CA TYR A 54 8.84 -1.67 11.75
C TYR A 54 8.99 -0.17 12.01
N ASP A 55 7.95 0.64 11.75
CA ASP A 55 8.01 2.10 11.83
C ASP A 55 9.14 2.73 10.98
N ALA A 56 9.55 2.04 9.92
CA ALA A 56 10.75 2.32 9.11
C ALA A 56 10.53 3.39 8.02
N PHE A 57 9.40 4.09 8.02
CA PHE A 57 9.10 5.12 7.01
C PHE A 57 10.08 6.30 7.06
N ALA A 58 10.62 6.62 8.24
CA ALA A 58 11.52 7.76 8.46
C ALA A 58 12.99 7.45 8.11
N ASP A 59 13.38 6.17 8.08
CA ASP A 59 14.75 5.74 7.76
C ASP A 59 15.01 5.67 6.25
N GLU A 60 13.95 5.85 5.44
CA GLU A 60 14.05 5.80 3.99
C GLU A 60 14.38 7.19 3.43
N HIS A 61 15.66 7.42 3.11
CA HIS A 61 16.15 8.66 2.48
C HIS A 61 15.62 8.93 1.05
N ARG A 62 14.70 8.11 0.54
CA ARG A 62 14.20 8.22 -0.84
C ARG A 62 12.95 9.11 -0.90
N LYS A 63 12.85 9.95 -1.92
CA LYS A 63 11.58 10.61 -2.30
C LYS A 63 10.55 9.56 -2.74
N GLY A 64 9.79 9.04 -1.77
CA GLY A 64 8.70 8.11 -2.02
C GLY A 64 9.15 6.68 -2.28
N VAL A 65 8.56 5.75 -1.54
CA VAL A 65 8.85 4.31 -1.68
C VAL A 65 8.19 3.69 -2.92
N LEU A 66 7.21 4.40 -3.47
CA LEU A 66 6.30 3.91 -4.51
C LEU A 66 6.69 4.35 -5.93
N ALA A 67 7.69 5.21 -6.07
CA ALA A 67 8.18 5.67 -7.38
C ALA A 67 9.31 4.76 -7.88
N LEU A 68 8.97 3.86 -8.79
CA LEU A 68 9.96 3.11 -9.58
C LEU A 68 10.54 4.06 -10.65
N GLU A 69 11.65 4.69 -10.27
CA GLU A 69 12.74 5.30 -11.08
C GLU A 69 12.83 6.82 -11.30
N ALA A 70 14.09 7.26 -11.04
CA ALA A 70 14.92 8.30 -11.68
C ALA A 70 14.54 9.78 -11.55
N GLY A 71 15.09 10.46 -10.54
CA GLY A 71 15.08 11.93 -10.47
C GLY A 71 15.93 12.54 -9.36
N GLU A 72 17.25 12.62 -9.63
CA GLU A 72 18.32 13.37 -8.94
C GLU A 72 18.77 12.96 -7.51
N PRO A 73 20.10 12.94 -7.25
CA PRO A 73 20.66 12.71 -5.92
C PRO A 73 20.38 13.87 -4.96
N ASP A 74 20.24 13.52 -3.67
CA ASP A 74 19.75 14.27 -2.50
C ASP A 74 20.36 15.65 -2.15
N TYR A 75 21.19 16.28 -2.98
CA TYR A 75 21.97 17.44 -2.56
C TYR A 75 21.41 18.83 -2.94
N LEU A 76 20.25 18.90 -3.63
CA LEU A 76 19.78 20.15 -4.24
C LEU A 76 18.43 20.69 -3.75
N HIS A 77 17.76 20.07 -2.76
CA HIS A 77 16.54 20.64 -2.18
C HIS A 77 16.79 21.23 -0.77
N PRO A 78 16.81 22.57 -0.63
CA PRO A 78 17.01 23.24 0.66
C PRO A 78 15.76 23.24 1.56
N GLY A 79 14.79 22.36 1.32
CA GLY A 79 13.65 22.11 2.18
C GLY A 79 13.67 20.65 2.57
N GLY A 80 13.82 20.35 3.85
CA GLY A 80 14.11 19.01 4.40
C GLY A 80 13.19 17.90 3.91
N PHE A 81 13.57 16.65 4.23
CA PHE A 81 12.80 15.43 3.94
C PHE A 81 11.31 15.69 4.14
N LYS A 82 10.57 15.84 3.03
CA LYS A 82 9.12 15.96 3.08
C LYS A 82 8.62 14.68 3.74
N ASP A 83 7.88 14.80 4.82
CA ASP A 83 7.22 13.69 5.54
C ASP A 83 6.13 13.04 4.66
N TRP A 84 6.53 12.50 3.51
CA TRP A 84 5.67 11.94 2.47
C TRP A 84 4.82 10.78 2.98
N TYR A 85 5.23 10.17 4.09
CA TYR A 85 4.62 8.99 4.68
C TYR A 85 3.61 9.31 5.79
N VAL A 86 3.50 10.57 6.25
CA VAL A 86 2.63 10.91 7.38
C VAL A 86 1.17 10.54 7.09
N ASN A 87 0.66 10.93 5.91
CA ASN A 87 -0.70 10.61 5.51
C ASN A 87 -0.91 9.09 5.37
N ILE A 88 0.07 8.38 4.82
CA ILE A 88 0.04 6.91 4.67
C ILE A 88 0.00 6.23 6.03
N LYS A 89 0.88 6.62 6.96
CA LYS A 89 0.94 6.05 8.31
C LYS A 89 -0.33 6.32 9.10
N GLU A 90 -0.85 7.55 9.03
CA GLU A 90 -2.12 7.89 9.67
C GLU A 90 -3.29 7.09 9.09
N ALA A 91 -3.36 6.93 7.77
CA ALA A 91 -4.40 6.14 7.12
C ALA A 91 -4.30 4.65 7.50
N LEU A 92 -3.09 4.09 7.62
CA LEU A 92 -2.89 2.71 8.07
C LEU A 92 -3.36 2.51 9.51
N GLU A 93 -3.00 3.41 10.44
CA GLU A 93 -3.43 3.32 11.84
C GLU A 93 -4.94 3.45 12.00
N ARG A 94 -5.55 4.41 11.30
CA ARG A 94 -7.00 4.61 11.31
C ARG A 94 -7.73 3.40 10.73
N THR A 95 -7.28 2.89 9.59
CA THR A 95 -7.88 1.71 8.95
C THR A 95 -7.71 0.45 9.81
N LYS A 96 -6.53 0.24 10.42
CA LYS A 96 -6.30 -0.86 11.38
C LYS A 96 -7.33 -0.80 12.50
N THR A 97 -7.49 0.38 13.11
CA THR A 97 -8.42 0.59 14.22
C THR A 97 -9.88 0.37 13.78
N GLU A 98 -10.24 0.81 12.58
CA GLU A 98 -11.60 0.65 12.03
C GLU A 98 -11.96 -0.81 11.73
N VAL A 99 -11.05 -1.55 11.07
CA VAL A 99 -11.34 -2.90 10.54
C VAL A 99 -10.99 -4.00 11.52
N PHE A 100 -9.89 -3.84 12.27
CA PHE A 100 -9.37 -4.84 13.19
C PHE A 100 -9.49 -4.45 14.67
N GLY A 101 -9.92 -3.23 14.99
CA GLY A 101 -10.15 -2.81 16.37
C GLY A 101 -8.87 -2.85 17.21
N SER A 102 -8.90 -3.62 18.31
CA SER A 102 -7.80 -3.75 19.27
C SER A 102 -6.78 -4.84 18.92
N VAL A 103 -6.84 -5.42 17.72
CA VAL A 103 -5.84 -6.41 17.28
C VAL A 103 -4.48 -5.76 17.14
N ASP A 104 -3.44 -6.48 17.56
CA ASP A 104 -2.07 -5.99 17.52
C ASP A 104 -1.59 -5.69 16.10
N LYS A 105 -0.76 -4.65 15.95
CA LYS A 105 -0.22 -4.19 14.66
C LYS A 105 0.49 -5.33 13.92
N GLU A 106 1.29 -6.12 14.63
CA GLU A 106 2.07 -7.23 14.06
C GLU A 106 1.16 -8.31 13.49
N GLN A 107 0.10 -8.62 14.23
CA GLN A 107 -0.89 -9.62 13.83
C GLN A 107 -1.70 -9.16 12.62
N VAL A 108 -2.10 -7.87 12.58
CA VAL A 108 -2.79 -7.29 11.41
C VAL A 108 -1.90 -7.33 10.19
N VAL A 109 -0.65 -6.86 10.29
CA VAL A 109 0.28 -6.85 9.15
C VAL A 109 0.53 -8.27 8.65
N SER A 110 0.77 -9.22 9.55
CA SER A 110 0.99 -10.62 9.17
C SER A 110 -0.23 -11.21 8.46
N THR A 111 -1.44 -10.94 8.97
CA THR A 111 -2.70 -11.36 8.33
C THR A 111 -2.82 -10.79 6.92
N LEU A 112 -2.61 -9.48 6.75
CA LEU A 112 -2.69 -8.82 5.45
C LEU A 112 -1.65 -9.38 4.47
N GLN A 113 -0.41 -9.56 4.91
CA GLN A 113 0.67 -10.11 4.08
C GLN A 113 0.41 -11.57 3.66
N ASP A 114 -0.10 -12.40 4.57
CA ASP A 114 -0.47 -13.78 4.26
C ASP A 114 -1.63 -13.82 3.25
N SER A 115 -2.63 -12.95 3.40
CA SER A 115 -3.73 -12.82 2.45
C SER A 115 -3.25 -12.38 1.07
N LEU A 116 -2.30 -11.44 0.97
CA LEU A 116 -1.69 -11.08 -0.32
C LEU A 116 -0.95 -12.26 -0.96
N ARG A 117 -0.25 -13.09 -0.17
CA ARG A 117 0.41 -14.32 -0.69
C ARG A 117 -0.62 -15.36 -1.15
N GLN A 118 -1.70 -15.53 -0.41
CA GLN A 118 -2.79 -16.43 -0.78
C GLN A 118 -3.50 -15.99 -2.06
N LEU A 119 -3.66 -14.67 -2.23
CA LEU A 119 -4.24 -14.05 -3.41
C LEU A 119 -3.42 -14.35 -4.67
N VAL A 120 -2.09 -14.23 -4.58
CA VAL A 120 -1.18 -14.57 -5.69
C VAL A 120 -1.14 -16.06 -5.98
N THR A 121 -1.26 -16.91 -4.96
CA THR A 121 -1.20 -18.38 -5.11
C THR A 121 -2.54 -19.04 -5.42
N GLY A 122 -3.63 -18.26 -5.50
CA GLY A 122 -4.98 -18.76 -5.78
C GLY A 122 -5.60 -19.61 -4.68
N LYS A 123 -5.13 -19.47 -3.43
CA LYS A 123 -5.55 -20.27 -2.26
C LYS A 123 -6.22 -19.39 -1.19
N LEU A 124 -7.07 -18.48 -1.61
CA LEU A 124 -7.69 -17.50 -0.73
C LEU A 124 -8.69 -18.15 0.24
N ASP A 125 -8.51 -17.93 1.54
CA ASP A 125 -9.49 -18.30 2.57
C ASP A 125 -10.58 -17.22 2.65
N THR A 126 -11.84 -17.61 2.43
CA THR A 126 -12.99 -16.69 2.32
C THR A 126 -13.30 -15.95 3.62
N ALA A 127 -12.93 -16.48 4.79
CA ALA A 127 -13.21 -15.80 6.06
C ALA A 127 -12.26 -14.61 6.33
N ILE A 128 -11.04 -14.66 5.79
CA ILE A 128 -10.01 -13.63 5.96
C ILE A 128 -10.07 -12.62 4.81
N ASP A 129 -10.53 -13.07 3.63
CA ASP A 129 -10.77 -12.26 2.44
C ASP A 129 -11.60 -11.01 2.72
N ASP A 130 -12.81 -11.15 3.27
CA ASP A 130 -13.73 -10.01 3.47
C ASP A 130 -13.13 -8.89 4.32
N ARG A 131 -12.35 -9.23 5.36
CA ARG A 131 -11.69 -8.22 6.20
C ARG A 131 -10.50 -7.58 5.50
N CYS A 132 -9.71 -8.35 4.75
CA CYS A 132 -8.58 -7.80 4.00
C CYS A 132 -9.06 -6.92 2.84
N HIS A 133 -10.09 -7.35 2.12
CA HIS A 133 -10.79 -6.56 1.12
C HIS A 133 -11.29 -5.24 1.73
N LEU A 134 -12.00 -5.30 2.87
CA LEU A 134 -12.48 -4.11 3.57
C LEU A 134 -11.31 -3.20 4.00
N PHE A 135 -10.22 -3.77 4.51
CA PHE A 135 -9.03 -3.03 4.89
C PHE A 135 -8.46 -2.23 3.72
N PHE A 136 -8.13 -2.88 2.60
CA PHE A 136 -7.51 -2.18 1.46
C PHE A 136 -8.45 -1.15 0.83
N ARG A 137 -9.76 -1.43 0.82
CA ARG A 137 -10.77 -0.45 0.42
C ARG A 137 -10.74 0.79 1.31
N ARG A 138 -10.88 0.61 2.63
CA ARG A 138 -10.89 1.71 3.60
C ARG A 138 -9.59 2.49 3.61
N PHE A 139 -8.47 1.78 3.52
CA PHE A 139 -7.15 2.41 3.42
C PHE A 139 -7.05 3.34 2.21
N SER A 140 -7.54 2.91 1.04
CA SER A 140 -7.58 3.76 -0.15
C SER A 140 -8.52 4.97 0.00
N GLU A 141 -9.66 4.80 0.68
CA GLU A 141 -10.64 5.87 0.93
C GLU A 141 -10.09 6.93 1.92
N GLN A 142 -9.23 6.53 2.85
CA GLN A 142 -8.64 7.41 3.87
C GLN A 142 -7.44 8.23 3.38
N LEU A 143 -6.85 7.87 2.24
CA LEU A 143 -5.76 8.63 1.63
C LEU A 143 -6.28 9.87 0.90
N PRO A 144 -5.58 11.03 1.00
CA PRO A 144 -6.00 12.26 0.34
C PRO A 144 -6.03 12.09 -1.20
N THR A 145 -6.84 12.91 -1.84
CA THR A 145 -6.84 13.06 -3.31
C THR A 145 -6.09 14.35 -3.59
N SER A 146 -4.87 14.24 -4.11
CA SER A 146 -4.03 15.37 -4.50
C SER A 146 -4.64 16.15 -5.66
#